data_AF-A0A8C1ASZ9-F1
#
_entry.id   AF-A0A8C1ASZ9-F1
#
_cell.length_a   1.000
_cell.length_b   1.000
_cell.length_c   1.000
_cell.angle_alpha   90.00
_cell.angle_beta   90.00
_cell.angle_gamma   90.00
#
_symmetry.space_group_name_H-M   'P 1'
#
loop_
_entity.id
_entity.type
_entity.pdbx_description
1 polymer ?
#
loop_
_entity_poly.entity_id
_entity_poly.type
_entity_poly.pdbx_seq_one_letter_code
_entity_poly.pdbx_strand_id
1 'polypeptide(L)'
;MSPTSWMPWGMASFGWKRKVGERVSRTTVQQFEKDSEQVVDEDVEEERVDWLHVIKQRREVLLEDCAAKSKRLKDEGMLLAEEGRNWEALKRWDEAIQLTPDNAVLYEMKSQVLITLQEVFLAVQSAEMATRLRPLWCEAWQTLGRTQLSLGEVELAVRSFQVALHLHPSERSLWEEDLGWALQLLKQQKALHERAKQEDEARRLLVEAPELKSDYDFESDEVIEACTTMADRQKKYEDLKKTVVVDARGVAREVIVEDDHKPTSSSQCCLVKARGL
;
A
#
# COMPACT_ATOMS: atom_id res chain seq x y z
N MET A 1 50.94 -19.60 19.76
CA MET A 1 50.33 -18.26 19.59
C MET A 1 48.84 -18.39 19.89
N SER A 2 48.24 -17.40 20.56
CA SER A 2 46.79 -17.13 20.67
C SER A 2 46.38 -16.09 19.58
N PRO A 3 45.14 -15.54 19.48
CA PRO A 3 43.83 -15.81 20.13
C PRO A 3 42.91 -16.63 19.17
N THR A 4 41.56 -16.73 19.22
CA THR A 4 40.39 -16.12 19.92
C THR A 4 39.48 -17.23 20.51
N SER A 5 38.48 -17.05 21.38
CA SER A 5 37.68 -15.91 21.92
C SER A 5 36.41 -15.48 21.15
N TRP A 6 35.30 -16.20 21.34
CA TRP A 6 33.92 -15.68 21.32
C TRP A 6 33.11 -16.35 22.46
N MET A 7 32.34 -15.58 23.22
CA MET A 7 31.44 -16.07 24.29
C MET A 7 29.97 -15.84 23.91
N PRO A 8 29.08 -16.83 24.07
CA PRO A 8 27.65 -16.57 24.27
C PRO A 8 27.42 -16.09 25.72
N TRP A 9 26.66 -15.02 25.91
CA TRP A 9 26.26 -14.58 27.26
C TRP A 9 25.27 -15.57 27.89
N GLY A 10 25.63 -16.13 29.05
CA GLY A 10 24.70 -16.91 29.86
C GLY A 10 23.74 -15.98 30.62
N MET A 11 22.48 -15.89 30.19
CA MET A 11 21.43 -15.24 30.99
C MET A 11 21.17 -16.06 32.26
N ALA A 12 21.65 -15.56 33.40
CA ALA A 12 21.44 -16.18 34.70
C ALA A 12 19.99 -15.99 35.17
N SER A 13 19.08 -16.89 34.77
CA SER A 13 17.72 -16.92 35.28
C SER A 13 17.70 -17.37 36.74
N PHE A 14 17.48 -16.42 37.67
CA PHE A 14 17.34 -16.67 39.11
C PHE A 14 16.02 -17.37 39.45
N GLY A 15 15.90 -18.64 39.05
CA GLY A 15 14.76 -19.47 39.40
C GLY A 15 14.78 -19.83 40.89
N TRP A 16 13.83 -19.26 41.66
CA TRP A 16 13.54 -19.68 43.04
C TRP A 16 12.99 -21.13 43.08
N LYS A 17 13.88 -22.11 42.96
CA LYS A 17 13.59 -23.52 43.25
C LYS A 17 13.30 -23.68 44.75
N ARG A 18 12.02 -23.57 45.13
CA ARG A 18 11.54 -24.06 46.43
C ARG A 18 11.90 -25.55 46.53
N LYS A 19 12.72 -25.92 47.52
CA LYS A 19 13.00 -27.34 47.84
C LYS A 19 11.74 -27.99 48.44
N VAL A 20 10.83 -28.45 47.59
CA VAL A 20 9.70 -29.28 48.02
C VAL A 20 10.24 -30.67 48.40
N GLY A 21 10.47 -30.90 49.69
CA GLY A 21 10.96 -32.18 50.21
C GLY A 21 11.60 -32.11 51.61
N GLU A 22 12.14 -30.95 51.99
CA GLU A 22 12.74 -30.74 53.31
C GLU A 22 11.62 -30.50 54.34
N ARG A 23 11.19 -31.55 55.03
CA ARG A 23 10.11 -31.48 56.03
C ARG A 23 10.58 -30.62 57.21
N VAL A 24 9.98 -29.45 57.38
CA VAL A 24 10.12 -28.61 58.58
C VAL A 24 9.87 -29.50 59.80
N SER A 25 10.82 -29.55 60.74
CA SER A 25 10.72 -30.47 61.87
C SER A 25 9.55 -30.06 62.76
N ARG A 26 8.85 -31.05 63.33
CA ARG A 26 7.70 -30.77 64.22
C ARG A 26 8.09 -29.88 65.41
N THR A 27 9.36 -29.94 65.83
CA THR A 27 9.97 -29.05 66.82
C THR A 27 10.10 -27.60 66.38
N THR A 28 10.47 -27.29 65.12
CA THR A 28 10.57 -25.88 64.68
C THR A 28 9.20 -25.27 64.42
N VAL A 29 8.21 -26.07 64.03
CA VAL A 29 6.80 -25.64 64.06
C VAL A 29 6.37 -25.31 65.50
N GLN A 30 6.60 -26.21 66.46
CA GLN A 30 6.24 -26.01 67.87
C GLN A 30 7.01 -24.90 68.59
N GLN A 31 8.22 -24.54 68.13
CA GLN A 31 8.91 -23.34 68.59
C GLN A 31 8.27 -22.08 68.02
N PHE A 32 7.93 -22.06 66.73
CA PHE A 32 7.26 -20.90 66.12
C PHE A 32 5.86 -20.67 66.71
N GLU A 33 5.10 -21.75 66.98
CA GLU A 33 3.83 -21.71 67.71
C GLU A 33 4.04 -21.08 69.11
N LYS A 34 5.01 -21.57 69.90
CA LYS A 34 5.32 -21.01 71.23
C LYS A 34 5.86 -19.59 71.25
N ASP A 35 6.63 -19.19 70.24
CA ASP A 35 7.15 -17.84 70.12
C ASP A 35 6.02 -16.88 69.73
N SER A 36 5.01 -17.35 68.99
CA SER A 36 3.77 -16.58 68.74
C SER A 36 2.84 -16.52 69.95
N GLU A 37 2.73 -17.58 70.76
CA GLU A 37 1.96 -17.59 72.02
C GLU A 37 2.61 -16.74 73.14
N GLN A 38 3.89 -16.38 73.02
CA GLN A 38 4.59 -15.52 73.97
C GLN A 38 4.46 -14.03 73.68
N VAL A 39 3.91 -13.64 72.53
CA VAL A 39 3.44 -12.27 72.29
C VAL A 39 2.05 -12.14 72.93
N VAL A 40 2.03 -11.99 74.25
CA VAL A 40 0.83 -11.57 74.98
C VAL A 40 0.73 -10.06 74.82
N ASP A 41 -0.24 -9.60 74.04
CA ASP A 41 -0.44 -8.17 73.77
C ASP A 41 -0.78 -7.39 75.04
N GLU A 42 -0.07 -6.28 75.27
CA GLU A 42 -0.58 -5.17 76.08
C GLU A 42 -1.49 -4.32 75.20
N ASP A 43 -2.80 -4.38 75.46
CA ASP A 43 -3.85 -3.43 75.03
C ASP A 43 -3.82 -2.97 73.55
N VAL A 44 -4.13 -3.89 72.63
CA VAL A 44 -4.63 -3.55 71.29
C VAL A 44 -6.01 -4.17 71.08
N GLU A 45 -7.04 -3.32 70.92
CA GLU A 45 -8.37 -3.81 70.54
C GLU A 45 -8.34 -4.37 69.12
N GLU A 46 -8.61 -5.67 68.94
CA GLU A 46 -8.82 -6.27 67.62
C GLU A 46 -10.11 -5.73 66.98
N GLU A 47 -10.07 -4.53 66.41
CA GLU A 47 -10.86 -4.26 65.21
C GLU A 47 -10.48 -5.32 64.19
N ARG A 48 -11.36 -6.33 64.03
CA ARG A 48 -11.12 -7.51 63.20
C ARG A 48 -11.28 -7.18 61.72
N VAL A 49 -10.39 -6.31 61.22
CA VAL A 49 -10.27 -5.87 59.84
C VAL A 49 -10.28 -7.11 58.95
N ASP A 50 -11.31 -7.25 58.12
CA ASP A 50 -11.36 -8.32 57.14
C ASP A 50 -10.32 -8.01 56.06
N TRP A 51 -9.11 -8.52 56.26
CA TRP A 51 -7.99 -8.36 55.34
C TRP A 51 -8.30 -8.92 53.94
N LEU A 52 -9.20 -9.91 53.81
CA LEU A 52 -9.65 -10.35 52.49
C LEU A 52 -10.56 -9.31 51.85
N HIS A 53 -11.46 -8.69 52.62
CA HIS A 53 -12.28 -7.57 52.14
C HIS A 53 -11.42 -6.36 51.78
N VAL A 54 -10.47 -5.95 52.63
CA VAL A 54 -9.58 -4.80 52.37
C VAL A 54 -8.62 -5.06 51.21
N ILE A 55 -8.09 -6.28 51.04
CA ILE A 55 -7.28 -6.64 49.87
C ILE A 55 -8.14 -6.70 48.61
N LYS A 56 -9.36 -7.25 48.69
CA LYS A 56 -10.31 -7.30 47.56
C LYS A 56 -10.72 -5.88 47.15
N GLN A 57 -11.09 -5.03 48.11
CA GLN A 57 -11.45 -3.63 47.89
C GLN A 57 -10.26 -2.80 47.38
N ARG A 58 -9.04 -2.98 47.90
CA ARG A 58 -7.83 -2.38 47.30
C ARG A 58 -7.61 -2.84 45.86
N ARG A 59 -7.85 -4.12 45.57
CA ARG A 59 -7.69 -4.68 44.22
C ARG A 59 -8.78 -4.21 43.26
N GLU A 60 -10.00 -4.01 43.76
CA GLU A 60 -11.12 -3.44 43.01
C GLU A 60 -10.89 -1.94 42.74
N VAL A 61 -10.49 -1.15 43.74
CA VAL A 61 -10.07 0.26 43.56
C VAL A 61 -8.90 0.39 42.56
N LEU A 62 -7.89 -0.49 42.64
CA LEU A 62 -6.79 -0.52 41.66
C LEU A 62 -7.25 -0.91 40.24
N LEU A 63 -8.35 -1.65 40.08
CA LEU A 63 -8.94 -1.98 38.78
C LEU A 63 -9.86 -0.85 38.26
N GLU A 64 -10.60 -0.20 39.15
CA GLU A 64 -11.39 1.01 38.86
C GLU A 64 -10.49 2.16 38.38
N ASP A 65 -9.31 2.34 39.01
CA ASP A 65 -8.29 3.27 38.57
C ASP A 65 -7.71 2.92 37.17
N CYS A 66 -7.54 1.64 36.82
CA CYS A 66 -7.07 1.25 35.48
C CYS A 66 -8.07 1.66 34.39
N ALA A 67 -9.36 1.44 34.59
CA ALA A 67 -10.41 1.86 33.65
C ALA A 67 -10.54 3.39 33.58
N ALA A 68 -10.49 4.08 34.72
CA ALA A 68 -10.54 5.54 34.79
C ALA A 68 -9.30 6.19 34.13
N LYS A 69 -8.10 5.64 34.35
CA LYS A 69 -6.85 6.08 33.73
C LYS A 69 -6.84 5.81 32.22
N SER A 70 -7.28 4.63 31.78
CA SER A 70 -7.45 4.32 30.35
C SER A 70 -8.38 5.33 29.66
N LYS A 71 -9.52 5.67 30.30
CA LYS A 71 -10.42 6.71 29.79
C LYS A 71 -9.73 8.08 29.69
N ARG A 72 -9.01 8.52 30.73
CA ARG A 72 -8.24 9.79 30.69
C ARG A 72 -7.23 9.79 29.54
N LEU A 73 -6.44 8.73 29.39
CA LEU A 73 -5.46 8.59 28.31
C LEU A 73 -6.11 8.54 26.90
N LYS A 74 -7.29 7.93 26.77
CA LYS A 74 -8.10 7.97 25.53
C LYS A 74 -8.49 9.40 25.18
N ASP A 75 -9.04 10.12 26.16
CA ASP A 75 -9.53 11.50 26.01
C ASP A 75 -8.35 12.48 25.77
N GLU A 76 -7.21 12.31 26.45
CA GLU A 76 -5.95 13.03 26.17
C GLU A 76 -5.42 12.76 24.74
N GLY A 77 -5.43 11.51 24.29
CA GLY A 77 -4.99 11.14 22.95
C GLY A 77 -5.92 11.68 21.86
N MET A 78 -7.22 11.84 22.14
CA MET A 78 -8.18 12.51 21.24
C MET A 78 -7.79 13.97 21.02
N LEU A 79 -7.54 14.72 22.09
CA LEU A 79 -7.08 16.11 22.02
C LEU A 79 -5.72 16.23 21.29
N LEU A 80 -4.79 15.31 21.53
CA LEU A 80 -3.51 15.28 20.81
C LEU A 80 -3.65 14.98 19.31
N ALA A 81 -4.66 14.19 18.90
CA ALA A 81 -4.96 13.95 17.49
C ALA A 81 -5.62 15.19 16.84
N GLU A 82 -6.49 15.90 17.56
CA GLU A 82 -7.07 17.19 17.13
C GLU A 82 -6.00 18.30 17.01
N GLU A 83 -4.97 18.29 17.88
CA GLU A 83 -3.75 19.10 17.74
C GLU A 83 -2.83 18.67 16.57
N GLY A 84 -3.15 17.59 15.85
CA GLY A 84 -2.31 17.00 14.79
C GLY A 84 -1.07 16.26 15.28
N ARG A 85 -0.91 16.07 16.60
CA ARG A 85 0.24 15.40 17.26
C ARG A 85 0.02 13.89 17.30
N ASN A 86 -0.25 13.33 16.14
CA ASN A 86 -0.64 11.95 15.90
C ASN A 86 0.28 10.91 16.58
N TRP A 87 1.60 11.10 16.54
CA TRP A 87 2.57 10.22 17.20
C TRP A 87 2.55 10.26 18.74
N GLU A 88 1.97 11.30 19.35
CA GLU A 88 1.76 11.38 20.80
C GLU A 88 0.39 10.82 21.19
N ALA A 89 -0.65 11.06 20.38
CA ALA A 89 -1.95 10.42 20.51
C ALA A 89 -1.83 8.88 20.53
N LEU A 90 -1.09 8.32 19.57
CA LEU A 90 -0.79 6.88 19.51
C LEU A 90 -0.16 6.34 20.80
N LYS A 91 0.78 7.08 21.42
CA LYS A 91 1.43 6.67 22.67
C LYS A 91 0.44 6.62 23.84
N ARG A 92 -0.43 7.64 23.98
CA ARG A 92 -1.47 7.66 25.02
C ARG A 92 -2.47 6.53 24.82
N TRP A 93 -2.84 6.23 23.57
CA TRP A 93 -3.72 5.10 23.28
C TRP A 93 -3.04 3.74 23.48
N ASP A 94 -1.75 3.60 23.21
CA ASP A 94 -1.00 2.37 23.51
C ASP A 94 -0.81 2.15 25.02
N GLU A 95 -0.66 3.22 25.82
CA GLU A 95 -0.74 3.15 27.28
C GLU A 95 -2.17 2.78 27.75
N ALA A 96 -3.21 3.31 27.13
CA ALA A 96 -4.59 2.98 27.44
C ALA A 96 -4.96 1.52 27.08
N ILE A 97 -4.45 1.00 25.94
CA ILE A 97 -4.62 -0.40 25.51
C ILE A 97 -3.95 -1.36 26.48
N GLN A 98 -2.77 -1.01 27.03
CA GLN A 98 -2.11 -1.80 28.07
C GLN A 98 -2.92 -1.89 29.37
N LEU A 99 -3.76 -0.89 29.66
CA LEU A 99 -4.65 -0.88 30.83
C LEU A 99 -6.01 -1.55 30.56
N THR A 100 -6.52 -1.45 29.33
CA THR A 100 -7.81 -2.03 28.90
C THR A 100 -7.70 -2.63 27.49
N PRO A 101 -7.19 -3.86 27.35
CA PRO A 101 -6.96 -4.48 26.03
C PRO A 101 -8.26 -4.89 25.32
N ASP A 102 -9.38 -4.98 26.03
CA ASP A 102 -10.68 -5.35 25.44
C ASP A 102 -11.45 -4.14 24.86
N ASN A 103 -10.90 -2.93 24.98
CA ASN A 103 -11.56 -1.70 24.57
C ASN A 103 -11.39 -1.44 23.06
N ALA A 104 -12.31 -1.98 22.25
CA ALA A 104 -12.36 -1.81 20.80
C ALA A 104 -12.18 -0.36 20.31
N VAL A 105 -12.67 0.64 21.07
CA VAL A 105 -12.64 2.05 20.66
C VAL A 105 -11.22 2.58 20.53
N LEU A 106 -10.29 2.14 21.39
CA LEU A 106 -8.89 2.54 21.31
C LEU A 106 -8.22 2.02 20.03
N TYR A 107 -8.55 0.81 19.60
CA TYR A 107 -8.01 0.20 18.39
C TYR A 107 -8.53 0.87 17.11
N GLU A 108 -9.79 1.30 17.12
CA GLU A 108 -10.40 2.01 15.99
C GLU A 108 -9.83 3.43 15.86
N MET A 109 -9.78 4.21 16.95
CA MET A 109 -9.15 5.54 16.97
C MET A 109 -7.67 5.47 16.56
N LYS A 110 -6.93 4.47 17.08
CA LYS A 110 -5.55 4.17 16.67
C LYS A 110 -5.47 3.88 15.17
N SER A 111 -6.40 3.09 14.63
CA SER A 111 -6.45 2.79 13.20
C SER A 111 -6.64 4.05 12.36
N GLN A 112 -7.60 4.93 12.70
CA GLN A 112 -7.82 6.18 11.96
C GLN A 112 -6.54 7.02 11.86
N VAL A 113 -5.84 7.21 12.98
CA VAL A 113 -4.58 7.99 13.00
C VAL A 113 -3.45 7.29 12.23
N LEU A 114 -3.37 5.96 12.25
CA LEU A 114 -2.40 5.21 11.44
C LEU A 114 -2.65 5.35 9.93
N ILE A 115 -3.91 5.51 9.48
CA ILE A 115 -4.20 5.88 8.07
C ILE A 115 -3.60 7.27 7.77
N THR A 116 -3.83 8.27 8.62
CA THR A 116 -3.32 9.64 8.38
C THR A 116 -1.80 9.74 8.42
N LEU A 117 -1.13 8.83 9.14
CA LEU A 117 0.32 8.67 9.18
C LEU A 117 0.89 7.80 8.04
N GLN A 118 0.03 7.24 7.18
CA GLN A 118 0.38 6.28 6.12
C GLN A 118 0.96 4.94 6.62
N GLU A 119 0.81 4.63 7.90
CA GLU A 119 1.21 3.36 8.53
C GLU A 119 0.14 2.26 8.32
N VAL A 120 -0.24 2.07 7.05
CA VAL A 120 -1.44 1.34 6.62
C VAL A 120 -1.49 -0.10 7.16
N PHE A 121 -0.37 -0.82 7.18
CA PHE A 121 -0.33 -2.20 7.67
C PHE A 121 -0.67 -2.31 9.16
N LEU A 122 -0.20 -1.35 9.97
CA LEU A 122 -0.53 -1.26 11.40
C LEU A 122 -1.97 -0.76 11.60
N ALA A 123 -2.48 0.08 10.69
CA ALA A 123 -3.88 0.50 10.67
C ALA A 123 -4.81 -0.71 10.49
N VAL A 124 -4.60 -1.54 9.45
CA VAL A 124 -5.40 -2.76 9.20
C VAL A 124 -5.40 -3.68 10.42
N GLN A 125 -4.23 -3.95 11.03
CA GLN A 125 -4.16 -4.76 12.26
C GLN A 125 -4.98 -4.17 13.41
N SER A 126 -4.97 -2.85 13.55
CA SER A 126 -5.73 -2.15 14.61
C SER A 126 -7.23 -2.22 14.34
N ALA A 127 -7.68 -1.96 13.11
CA ALA A 127 -9.09 -2.08 12.71
C ALA A 127 -9.62 -3.52 12.83
N GLU A 128 -8.82 -4.53 12.47
CA GLU A 128 -9.19 -5.94 12.68
C GLU A 128 -9.34 -6.29 14.16
N MET A 129 -8.52 -5.73 15.05
CA MET A 129 -8.71 -5.92 16.49
C MET A 129 -9.98 -5.22 16.99
N ALA A 130 -10.32 -4.03 16.48
CA ALA A 130 -11.57 -3.35 16.81
C ALA A 130 -12.81 -4.17 16.40
N THR A 131 -12.85 -4.73 15.18
CA THR A 131 -13.99 -5.53 14.70
C THR A 131 -14.06 -6.91 15.38
N ARG A 132 -12.91 -7.53 15.73
CA ARG A 132 -12.88 -8.76 16.54
C ARG A 132 -13.42 -8.55 17.95
N LEU A 133 -13.05 -7.44 18.60
CA LEU A 133 -13.51 -7.08 19.96
C LEU A 133 -14.99 -6.67 19.98
N ARG A 134 -15.47 -5.99 18.94
CA ARG A 134 -16.87 -5.55 18.83
C ARG A 134 -17.43 -5.76 17.41
N PRO A 135 -17.86 -6.99 17.04
CA PRO A 135 -18.30 -7.31 15.68
C PRO A 135 -19.60 -6.62 15.24
N LEU A 136 -20.37 -6.06 16.17
CA LEU A 136 -21.61 -5.31 15.90
C LEU A 136 -21.38 -3.78 15.88
N TRP A 137 -20.20 -3.31 15.43
CA TRP A 137 -19.85 -1.89 15.44
C TRP A 137 -19.57 -1.36 14.02
N CYS A 138 -20.51 -0.57 13.48
CA CYS A 138 -20.46 -0.05 12.11
C CYS A 138 -19.15 0.72 11.81
N GLU A 139 -18.80 1.67 12.68
CA GLU A 139 -17.65 2.57 12.53
C GLU A 139 -16.33 1.79 12.41
N ALA A 140 -16.14 0.73 13.20
CA ALA A 140 -14.95 -0.14 13.09
C ALA A 140 -14.90 -0.93 11.77
N TRP A 141 -16.04 -1.38 11.22
CA TRP A 141 -16.08 -2.03 9.90
C TRP A 141 -15.86 -1.04 8.75
N GLN A 142 -16.34 0.20 8.89
CA GLN A 142 -16.08 1.30 7.95
C GLN A 142 -14.59 1.67 7.95
N THR A 143 -13.99 1.87 9.13
CA THR A 143 -12.55 2.11 9.28
C THR A 143 -11.72 0.93 8.77
N LEU A 144 -12.12 -0.32 9.03
CA LEU A 144 -11.46 -1.49 8.43
C LEU A 144 -11.52 -1.46 6.90
N GLY A 145 -12.69 -1.17 6.31
CA GLY A 145 -12.82 -0.99 4.87
C GLY A 145 -11.90 0.10 4.31
N ARG A 146 -11.80 1.25 4.98
CA ARG A 146 -10.89 2.34 4.62
C ARG A 146 -9.42 1.93 4.69
N THR A 147 -8.98 1.26 5.76
CA THR A 147 -7.60 0.73 5.85
C THR A 147 -7.28 -0.27 4.74
N GLN A 148 -8.23 -1.13 4.38
CA GLN A 148 -8.07 -2.13 3.33
C GLN A 148 -8.01 -1.48 1.93
N LEU A 149 -8.76 -0.40 1.67
CA LEU A 149 -8.57 0.42 0.46
C LEU A 149 -7.18 1.05 0.42
N SER A 150 -6.71 1.64 1.53
CA SER A 150 -5.35 2.20 1.61
C SER A 150 -4.24 1.16 1.40
N LEU A 151 -4.50 -0.12 1.69
CA LEU A 151 -3.57 -1.23 1.44
C LEU A 151 -3.61 -1.73 -0.02
N GLY A 152 -4.68 -1.43 -0.76
CA GLY A 152 -4.95 -1.98 -2.09
C GLY A 152 -5.79 -3.27 -2.09
N GLU A 153 -6.25 -3.73 -0.93
CA GLU A 153 -7.07 -4.95 -0.75
C GLU A 153 -8.56 -4.67 -1.00
N VAL A 154 -8.87 -4.22 -2.23
CA VAL A 154 -10.19 -3.69 -2.61
C VAL A 154 -11.32 -4.71 -2.43
N GLU A 155 -11.05 -6.01 -2.67
CA GLU A 155 -12.07 -7.06 -2.46
C GLU A 155 -12.40 -7.31 -1.00
N LEU A 156 -11.47 -7.08 -0.07
CA LEU A 156 -11.73 -7.17 1.36
C LEU A 156 -12.45 -5.91 1.84
N ALA A 157 -12.02 -4.73 1.37
CA ALA A 157 -12.66 -3.46 1.69
C ALA A 157 -14.16 -3.45 1.34
N VAL A 158 -14.54 -3.91 0.14
CA VAL A 158 -15.95 -4.02 -0.28
C VAL A 158 -16.76 -4.91 0.68
N ARG A 159 -16.18 -6.01 1.19
CA ARG A 159 -16.85 -6.88 2.18
C ARG A 159 -17.00 -6.19 3.53
N SER A 160 -15.97 -5.49 4.00
CA SER A 160 -16.00 -4.73 5.25
C SER A 160 -17.07 -3.63 5.22
N PHE A 161 -17.17 -2.88 4.11
CA PHE A 161 -18.25 -1.89 3.91
C PHE A 161 -19.64 -2.54 3.78
N GLN A 162 -19.76 -3.72 3.17
CA GLN A 162 -21.03 -4.46 3.16
C GLN A 162 -21.47 -4.87 4.57
N VAL A 163 -20.55 -5.33 5.43
CA VAL A 163 -20.86 -5.64 6.83
C VAL A 163 -21.25 -4.38 7.61
N ALA A 164 -20.54 -3.27 7.42
CA ALA A 164 -20.90 -1.99 8.02
C ALA A 164 -22.32 -1.55 7.61
N LEU A 165 -22.63 -1.58 6.31
CA LEU A 165 -23.96 -1.25 5.77
C LEU A 165 -25.06 -2.18 6.30
N HIS A 166 -24.77 -3.46 6.53
CA HIS A 166 -25.72 -4.39 7.17
C HIS A 166 -25.97 -4.07 8.65
N LEU A 167 -25.00 -3.47 9.35
CA LEU A 167 -25.16 -3.01 10.73
C LEU A 167 -25.88 -1.66 10.83
N HIS A 168 -25.64 -0.73 9.89
CA HIS A 168 -26.32 0.56 9.85
C HIS A 168 -26.82 0.95 8.43
N PRO A 169 -27.94 0.38 7.96
CA PRO A 169 -28.45 0.60 6.59
C PRO A 169 -28.90 2.03 6.26
N SER A 170 -29.00 2.90 7.26
CA SER A 170 -29.37 4.32 7.10
C SER A 170 -28.19 5.25 6.84
N GLU A 171 -26.95 4.78 6.92
CA GLU A 171 -25.77 5.61 6.70
C GLU A 171 -25.51 5.85 5.21
N ARG A 172 -26.02 6.97 4.70
CA ARG A 172 -25.96 7.33 3.28
C ARG A 172 -24.54 7.53 2.76
N SER A 173 -23.66 8.15 3.56
CA SER A 173 -22.23 8.35 3.26
C SER A 173 -21.52 7.03 2.95
N LEU A 174 -21.78 6.00 3.74
CA LEU A 174 -21.15 4.69 3.58
C LEU A 174 -21.53 4.01 2.25
N TRP A 175 -22.75 4.26 1.75
CA TRP A 175 -23.21 3.75 0.45
C TRP A 175 -22.72 4.59 -0.73
N GLU A 176 -22.84 5.92 -0.66
CA GLU A 176 -22.51 6.82 -1.77
C GLU A 176 -21.00 7.08 -1.94
N GLU A 177 -20.25 7.17 -0.84
CA GLU A 177 -18.83 7.52 -0.84
C GLU A 177 -17.96 6.26 -0.73
N ASP A 178 -17.93 5.61 0.45
CA ASP A 178 -17.02 4.50 0.75
C ASP A 178 -17.23 3.29 -0.19
N LEU A 179 -18.45 2.74 -0.20
CA LEU A 179 -18.79 1.56 -1.01
C LEU A 179 -18.82 1.90 -2.52
N GLY A 180 -19.29 3.10 -2.88
CA GLY A 180 -19.29 3.59 -4.25
C GLY A 180 -17.88 3.65 -4.85
N TRP A 181 -16.94 4.26 -4.14
CA TRP A 181 -15.54 4.34 -4.54
C TRP A 181 -14.87 2.95 -4.59
N ALA A 182 -15.08 2.12 -3.57
CA ALA A 182 -14.53 0.75 -3.51
C ALA A 182 -15.00 -0.11 -4.71
N LEU A 183 -16.28 -0.04 -5.06
CA LEU A 183 -16.84 -0.77 -6.22
C LEU A 183 -16.35 -0.21 -7.56
N GLN A 184 -16.09 1.09 -7.67
CA GLN A 184 -15.47 1.68 -8.87
C GLN A 184 -14.02 1.20 -9.03
N LEU A 185 -13.22 1.25 -7.96
CA LEU A 185 -11.83 0.80 -7.96
C LEU A 185 -11.73 -0.70 -8.30
N LEU A 186 -12.63 -1.52 -7.75
CA LEU A 186 -12.68 -2.96 -8.05
C LEU A 186 -12.99 -3.26 -9.52
N LYS A 187 -13.88 -2.49 -10.16
CA LYS A 187 -14.15 -2.59 -11.60
C LYS A 187 -12.92 -2.21 -12.43
N GLN A 188 -12.19 -1.17 -12.04
CA GLN A 188 -10.95 -0.77 -12.71
C GLN A 188 -9.86 -1.84 -12.57
N GLN A 189 -9.65 -2.38 -11.37
CA GLN A 189 -8.67 -3.45 -11.11
C GLN A 189 -8.98 -4.70 -11.93
N LYS A 190 -10.25 -5.10 -12.05
CA LYS A 190 -10.67 -6.25 -12.88
C LYS A 190 -10.48 -6.00 -14.37
N ALA A 191 -10.87 -4.84 -14.89
CA ALA A 191 -10.66 -4.48 -16.28
C ALA A 191 -9.16 -4.39 -16.65
N LEU A 192 -8.29 -3.96 -15.74
CA LEU A 192 -6.83 -3.98 -15.93
C LEU A 192 -6.28 -5.41 -15.92
N HIS A 193 -6.77 -6.28 -15.04
CA HIS A 193 -6.37 -7.69 -14.98
C HIS A 193 -6.83 -8.50 -16.19
N GLU A 194 -8.01 -8.20 -16.75
CA GLU A 194 -8.50 -8.76 -18.01
C GLU A 194 -7.66 -8.32 -19.21
N ARG A 195 -7.31 -7.03 -19.29
CA ARG A 195 -6.39 -6.51 -20.32
C ARG A 195 -4.99 -7.15 -20.23
N ALA A 196 -4.44 -7.27 -19.02
CA ALA A 196 -3.14 -7.92 -18.82
C ALA A 196 -3.15 -9.38 -19.32
N LYS A 197 -4.23 -10.14 -19.09
CA LYS A 197 -4.40 -11.48 -19.66
C LYS A 197 -4.46 -11.46 -21.18
N GLN A 198 -5.25 -10.55 -21.77
CA GLN A 198 -5.34 -10.42 -23.23
C GLN A 198 -3.99 -10.03 -23.86
N GLU A 199 -3.20 -9.18 -23.21
CA GLU A 199 -1.85 -8.84 -23.64
C GLU A 199 -0.88 -10.04 -23.52
N ASP A 200 -0.92 -10.80 -22.43
CA ASP A 200 -0.07 -11.98 -22.26
C ASP A 200 -0.47 -13.14 -23.18
N GLU A 201 -1.77 -13.31 -23.47
CA GLU A 201 -2.29 -14.24 -24.46
C GLU A 201 -1.86 -13.83 -25.87
N ALA A 202 -1.98 -12.55 -26.25
CA ALA A 202 -1.50 -12.04 -27.52
C ALA A 202 0.03 -12.18 -27.67
N ARG A 203 0.81 -11.94 -26.61
CA ARG A 203 2.26 -12.16 -26.59
C ARG A 203 2.63 -13.63 -26.78
N ARG A 204 1.89 -14.56 -26.17
CA ARG A 204 2.08 -16.01 -26.41
C ARG A 204 1.79 -16.37 -27.87
N LEU A 205 0.66 -15.91 -28.41
CA LEU A 205 0.31 -16.15 -29.82
C LEU A 205 1.34 -15.58 -30.80
N LEU A 206 2.01 -14.47 -30.47
CA LEU A 206 3.12 -13.92 -31.26
C LEU A 206 4.43 -14.71 -31.15
N VAL A 207 4.67 -15.43 -30.04
CA VAL A 207 5.83 -16.29 -29.82
C VAL A 207 5.60 -17.72 -30.35
N GLU A 208 4.36 -18.19 -30.32
CA GLU A 208 3.91 -19.49 -30.86
C GLU A 208 3.57 -19.41 -32.36
N ALA A 209 3.52 -18.19 -32.94
CA ALA A 209 3.36 -18.00 -34.37
C ALA A 209 4.52 -18.71 -35.11
N PRO A 210 4.24 -19.62 -36.06
CA PRO A 210 5.31 -20.25 -36.83
C PRO A 210 6.07 -19.19 -37.60
N GLU A 211 7.41 -19.25 -37.54
CA GLU A 211 8.28 -18.36 -38.32
C GLU A 211 7.83 -18.38 -39.78
N LEU A 212 7.43 -17.21 -40.30
CA LEU A 212 7.07 -17.07 -41.70
C LEU A 212 8.33 -17.31 -42.52
N LYS A 213 8.48 -18.53 -43.05
CA LYS A 213 9.54 -18.87 -43.99
C LYS A 213 9.44 -17.90 -45.17
N SER A 214 10.39 -16.98 -45.23
CA SER A 214 10.53 -16.03 -46.32
C SER A 214 11.15 -16.72 -47.51
N ASP A 215 10.42 -17.69 -48.07
CA ASP A 215 10.70 -18.32 -49.36
C ASP A 215 10.43 -17.35 -50.54
N TYR A 216 10.17 -16.07 -50.23
CA TYR A 216 10.21 -14.93 -51.14
C TYR A 216 11.66 -14.64 -51.55
N ASP A 217 12.04 -15.22 -52.68
CA ASP A 217 13.32 -14.95 -53.32
C ASP A 217 13.36 -13.51 -53.88
N PHE A 218 14.03 -12.61 -53.15
CA PHE A 218 14.12 -11.19 -53.52
C PHE A 218 15.00 -10.97 -54.76
N GLU A 219 15.79 -11.98 -55.16
CA GLU A 219 16.58 -12.00 -56.40
C GLU A 219 15.82 -12.62 -57.58
N SER A 220 14.52 -12.94 -57.43
CA SER A 220 13.69 -13.43 -58.52
C SER A 220 13.57 -12.42 -59.67
N ASP A 221 13.71 -12.93 -60.91
CA ASP A 221 13.78 -12.12 -62.14
C ASP A 221 12.61 -11.14 -62.27
N GLU A 222 11.39 -11.53 -61.87
CA GLU A 222 10.19 -10.69 -61.91
C GLU A 222 10.31 -9.44 -61.01
N VAL A 223 10.93 -9.57 -59.83
CA VAL A 223 11.15 -8.45 -58.89
C VAL A 223 12.26 -7.53 -59.42
N ILE A 224 13.29 -8.10 -60.05
CA ILE A 224 14.37 -7.34 -60.69
C ILE A 224 13.85 -6.57 -61.92
N GLU A 225 12.99 -7.18 -62.74
CA GLU A 225 12.34 -6.50 -63.87
C GLU A 225 11.38 -5.40 -63.40
N ALA A 226 10.60 -5.64 -62.35
CA ALA A 226 9.74 -4.61 -61.75
C ALA A 226 10.55 -3.41 -61.22
N CYS A 227 11.66 -3.66 -60.51
CA CYS A 227 12.54 -2.61 -59.99
C CYS A 227 13.26 -1.84 -61.12
N THR A 228 13.80 -2.53 -62.11
CA THR A 228 14.50 -1.88 -63.24
C THR A 228 13.55 -1.08 -64.11
N THR A 229 12.37 -1.60 -64.46
CA THR A 229 11.36 -0.84 -65.25
C THR A 229 10.82 0.39 -64.52
N MET A 230 10.78 0.38 -63.18
CA MET A 230 10.44 1.57 -62.38
C MET A 230 11.57 2.61 -62.35
N ALA A 231 12.83 2.19 -62.18
CA ALA A 231 13.98 3.09 -62.28
C ALA A 231 14.10 3.72 -63.67
N ASP A 232 13.84 2.94 -64.72
CA ASP A 232 13.87 3.38 -66.11
C ASP A 232 12.74 4.40 -66.42
N ARG A 233 11.57 4.23 -65.78
CA ARG A 233 10.48 5.21 -65.80
C ARG A 233 10.88 6.50 -65.08
N GLN A 234 11.45 6.42 -63.88
CA GLN A 234 11.90 7.59 -63.12
C GLN A 234 12.95 8.39 -63.90
N LYS A 235 13.96 7.72 -64.48
CA LYS A 235 14.95 8.35 -65.35
C LYS A 235 14.32 9.05 -66.56
N LYS A 236 13.34 8.42 -67.23
CA LYS A 236 12.57 9.04 -68.33
C LYS A 236 11.80 10.27 -67.87
N TYR A 237 11.22 10.27 -66.66
CA TYR A 237 10.58 11.47 -66.08
C TYR A 237 11.60 12.58 -65.73
N GLU A 238 12.78 12.23 -65.22
CA GLU A 238 13.85 13.21 -64.96
C GLU A 238 14.40 13.82 -66.25
N ASP A 239 14.62 13.01 -67.28
CA ASP A 239 15.07 13.48 -68.60
C ASP A 239 14.01 14.36 -69.28
N LEU A 240 12.71 14.06 -69.09
CA LEU A 240 11.60 14.93 -69.53
C LEU A 240 11.48 16.24 -68.72
N LYS A 241 11.98 16.29 -67.48
CA LYS A 241 12.05 17.51 -66.66
C LYS A 241 13.25 18.40 -67.01
N LYS A 242 14.28 17.88 -67.69
CA LYS A 242 15.42 18.68 -68.15
C LYS A 242 15.01 19.47 -69.40
N THR A 243 15.02 20.80 -69.29
CA THR A 243 14.80 21.69 -70.44
C THR A 243 16.08 22.40 -70.81
N VAL A 244 16.47 22.33 -72.09
CA VAL A 244 17.64 23.06 -72.60
C VAL A 244 17.25 24.51 -72.88
N VAL A 245 17.89 25.43 -72.17
CA VAL A 245 17.71 26.88 -72.31
C VAL A 245 18.97 27.45 -72.95
N VAL A 246 18.82 28.23 -74.03
CA VAL A 246 19.94 28.85 -74.74
C VAL A 246 20.02 30.33 -74.40
N ASP A 247 21.12 30.75 -73.78
CA ASP A 247 21.39 32.17 -73.51
C ASP A 247 21.61 32.93 -74.83
N ALA A 248 21.32 34.23 -74.84
CA ALA A 248 21.48 35.13 -75.99
C ALA A 248 22.93 35.31 -76.51
N ARG A 249 23.88 34.51 -76.03
CA ARG A 249 25.27 34.38 -76.51
C ARG A 249 25.55 33.02 -77.19
N GLY A 250 24.52 32.21 -77.43
CA GLY A 250 24.64 30.90 -78.10
C GLY A 250 25.09 29.75 -77.19
N VAL A 251 25.13 29.95 -75.87
CA VAL A 251 25.51 28.90 -74.90
C VAL A 251 24.26 28.24 -74.37
N ALA A 252 24.14 26.93 -74.59
CA ALA A 252 23.08 26.11 -74.00
C ALA A 252 23.39 25.76 -72.54
N ARG A 253 22.37 25.74 -71.68
CA ARG A 253 22.40 25.19 -70.33
C ARG A 253 21.18 24.31 -70.11
N GLU A 254 21.37 23.18 -69.46
CA GLU A 254 20.26 22.34 -68.98
C GLU A 254 19.71 22.94 -67.68
N VAL A 255 18.38 23.09 -67.61
CA VAL A 255 17.66 23.58 -66.44
C VAL A 255 16.54 22.59 -66.13
N ILE A 256 16.57 22.05 -64.91
CA ILE A 256 15.54 21.15 -64.39
C ILE A 256 14.29 21.99 -64.08
N VAL A 257 13.13 21.55 -64.57
CA VAL A 257 11.84 22.16 -64.21
C VAL A 257 11.37 21.57 -62.88
N GLU A 258 11.50 22.36 -61.82
CA GLU A 258 10.85 22.11 -60.54
C GLU A 258 9.44 22.72 -60.57
N ASP A 259 8.41 21.88 -60.47
CA ASP A 259 6.99 22.30 -60.41
C ASP A 259 6.62 22.84 -59.02
N ASP A 260 7.32 23.87 -58.55
CA ASP A 260 7.13 24.44 -57.22
C ASP A 260 6.15 25.64 -57.26
N HIS A 261 4.98 25.49 -56.63
CA HIS A 261 3.93 26.50 -56.58
C HIS A 261 4.26 27.66 -55.63
N LYS A 262 5.22 28.53 -56.01
CA LYS A 262 5.49 29.82 -55.33
C LYS A 262 5.93 30.92 -56.30
N PRO A 263 5.23 32.07 -56.38
CA PRO A 263 5.67 33.20 -57.16
C PRO A 263 6.73 34.00 -56.39
N THR A 264 8.00 33.88 -56.78
CA THR A 264 9.07 34.80 -56.34
C THR A 264 9.52 35.66 -57.52
N SER A 265 9.68 36.96 -57.30
CA SER A 265 9.69 37.96 -58.38
C SER A 265 11.06 38.17 -59.06
N SER A 266 10.98 38.77 -60.25
CA SER A 266 12.00 39.63 -60.86
C SER A 266 13.41 39.07 -61.11
N SER A 267 13.64 38.63 -62.36
CA SER A 267 14.62 39.30 -63.23
C SER A 267 14.25 39.11 -64.70
N GLN A 268 14.41 40.15 -65.51
CA GLN A 268 14.02 40.13 -66.93
C GLN A 268 15.11 39.46 -67.78
N CYS A 269 14.84 38.25 -68.27
CA CYS A 269 15.53 37.67 -69.41
C CYS A 269 14.49 37.09 -70.38
N CYS A 270 14.51 37.56 -71.64
CA CYS A 270 13.57 37.12 -72.67
C CYS A 270 13.96 35.75 -73.25
N LEU A 271 13.72 34.70 -72.48
CA LEU A 271 14.02 33.31 -72.88
C LEU A 271 12.95 32.79 -73.85
N VAL A 272 13.28 32.78 -75.15
CA VAL A 272 12.45 32.17 -76.19
C VAL A 272 12.58 30.64 -76.09
N LYS A 273 11.52 29.97 -75.64
CA LYS A 273 11.43 28.49 -75.71
C LYS A 273 11.40 28.05 -77.17
N ALA A 274 12.53 27.60 -77.69
CA ALA A 274 12.58 26.88 -78.96
C ALA A 274 11.85 25.53 -78.80
N ARG A 275 10.73 25.36 -79.51
CA ARG A 275 10.16 24.03 -79.75
C ARG A 275 10.98 23.39 -80.87
N GLY A 276 11.60 22.24 -80.58
CA GLY A 276 12.12 21.36 -81.62
C GLY A 276 10.98 20.78 -82.47
N LEU A 277 11.33 20.40 -83.70
CA LEU A 277 10.53 19.51 -84.56
C LEU A 277 10.82 18.05 -84.18
#